data_AF-A0A538HEA2-F1
#
_entry.id   AF-A0A538HEA2-F1
#
_cell.length_a   1.000
_cell.length_b   1.000
_cell.length_c   1.000
_cell.angle_alpha   90.00
_cell.angle_beta   90.00
_cell.angle_gamma   90.00
#
_symmetry.space_group_name_H-M   'P 1'
#
loop_
_entity.id
_entity.type
_entity.pdbx_description
1 polymer ?
#
loop_
_entity_poly.entity_id
_entity_poly.type
_entity_poly.pdbx_seq_one_letter_code
_entity_poly.pdbx_strand_id
1 'polypeptide(L)'
;MEPELAFVTRTHDVPGLEIRVNFGVFAGRDATPAELEELAHALVPELDDVSVVSEQRHEVGEEVEASLHQVRVEVADDHLPADPDQREELCDRLLEAVTTWAEACIADRHAEVSEL
;
A
#
# COMPACT_ATOMS: atom_id res chain seq x y z
N MET A 1 -2.06 10.57 -27.78
CA MET A 1 -3.32 11.19 -27.29
C MET A 1 -2.94 12.16 -26.19
N GLU A 2 -3.54 13.35 -26.18
CA GLU A 2 -3.38 14.28 -25.06
C GLU A 2 -4.16 13.73 -23.86
N PRO A 3 -3.58 13.70 -22.64
CA PRO A 3 -4.27 13.17 -21.47
C PRO A 3 -5.46 14.06 -21.07
N GLU A 4 -6.61 13.47 -20.78
CA GLU A 4 -7.77 14.21 -20.27
C GLU A 4 -7.51 14.71 -18.85
N LEU A 5 -7.85 15.98 -18.58
CA LEU A 5 -7.66 16.59 -17.25
C LEU A 5 -8.50 15.91 -16.17
N ALA A 6 -9.70 15.47 -16.53
CA ALA A 6 -10.62 14.78 -15.64
C ALA A 6 -11.53 13.87 -16.47
N PHE A 7 -11.75 12.64 -16.00
CA PHE A 7 -12.61 11.67 -16.65
C PHE A 7 -13.42 10.88 -15.63
N VAL A 8 -14.57 10.37 -16.05
CA VAL A 8 -15.42 9.53 -15.20
C VAL A 8 -14.94 8.10 -15.35
N THR A 9 -14.45 7.49 -14.26
CA THR A 9 -14.31 6.04 -14.22
C THR A 9 -15.69 5.42 -14.02
N ARG A 10 -16.09 4.54 -14.95
CA ARG A 10 -17.39 3.85 -14.90
C ARG A 10 -17.24 2.39 -14.46
N THR A 11 -16.07 1.82 -14.71
CA THR A 11 -15.65 0.54 -14.18
C THR A 11 -14.68 0.84 -13.06
N HIS A 12 -15.02 0.40 -11.85
CA HIS A 12 -14.02 0.32 -10.79
C HIS A 12 -13.39 -1.05 -10.98
N ASP A 13 -12.17 -1.10 -11.52
CA ASP A 13 -11.38 -2.32 -11.49
C ASP A 13 -11.11 -2.60 -10.01
N VAL A 14 -11.91 -3.50 -9.43
CA VAL A 14 -11.70 -3.96 -8.06
C VAL A 14 -10.47 -4.86 -8.12
N PRO A 15 -9.40 -4.56 -7.37
CA PRO A 15 -8.22 -5.41 -7.38
C PRO A 15 -8.60 -6.81 -6.89
N GLY A 16 -7.92 -7.83 -7.40
CA GLY A 16 -8.11 -9.21 -6.93
C GLY A 16 -7.67 -9.38 -5.48
N LEU A 17 -6.66 -8.61 -5.05
CA LEU A 17 -6.19 -8.50 -3.68
C LEU A 17 -5.79 -7.05 -3.37
N GLU A 18 -6.15 -6.59 -2.18
CA GLU A 18 -5.76 -5.29 -1.66
C GLU A 18 -5.22 -5.46 -0.23
N ILE A 19 -4.01 -4.96 0.03
CA ILE A 19 -3.41 -4.87 1.38
C ILE A 19 -3.28 -3.39 1.73
N ARG A 20 -3.81 -3.00 2.91
CA ARG A 20 -3.73 -1.63 3.41
C ARG A 20 -2.92 -1.56 4.70
N VAL A 21 -1.99 -0.61 4.73
CA VAL A 21 -1.14 -0.29 5.89
C VAL A 21 -1.55 1.07 6.43
N ASN A 22 -1.92 1.14 7.71
CA ASN A 22 -2.18 2.39 8.42
C ASN A 22 -0.88 3.11 8.79
N PHE A 23 -0.05 3.41 7.79
CA PHE A 23 1.32 3.85 7.97
C PHE A 23 1.42 5.10 8.84
N GLY A 24 0.63 6.15 8.57
CA GLY A 24 0.69 7.39 9.35
C GLY A 24 0.26 7.26 10.79
N VAL A 25 -0.58 6.29 11.13
CA VAL A 25 -0.99 6.04 12.52
C VAL A 25 0.19 5.57 13.36
N PHE A 26 1.08 4.76 12.76
CA PHE A 26 2.24 4.20 13.47
C PHE A 26 3.53 5.00 13.24
N ALA A 27 3.75 5.53 12.04
CA ALA A 27 4.95 6.29 11.69
C ALA A 27 4.82 7.81 11.95
N GLY A 28 3.60 8.34 12.09
CA GLY A 28 3.35 9.77 12.26
C GLY A 28 3.64 10.64 11.02
N ARG A 29 3.78 10.04 9.85
CA ARG A 29 4.07 10.70 8.56
C ARG A 29 3.59 9.85 7.38
N ASP A 30 3.66 10.40 6.18
CA ASP A 30 3.57 9.65 4.92
C ASP A 30 4.80 8.76 4.70
N ALA A 31 4.60 7.66 3.97
CA ALA A 31 5.69 6.91 3.38
C ALA A 31 6.37 7.76 2.29
N THR A 32 7.69 7.75 2.27
CA THR A 32 8.48 8.47 1.28
C THR A 32 8.50 7.71 -0.05
N PRO A 33 8.77 8.39 -1.19
CA PRO A 33 8.90 7.71 -2.48
C PRO A 33 9.92 6.55 -2.46
N ALA A 34 11.06 6.73 -1.79
CA ALA A 34 12.09 5.69 -1.69
C ALA A 34 11.58 4.45 -0.94
N GLU A 35 10.87 4.63 0.18
CA GLU A 35 10.29 3.50 0.93
C GLU A 35 9.21 2.79 0.11
N LEU A 36 8.41 3.51 -0.67
CA LEU A 36 7.42 2.90 -1.57
C LEU A 36 8.09 2.10 -2.69
N GLU A 37 9.18 2.62 -3.25
CA GLU A 37 9.98 1.91 -4.24
C GLU A 37 10.60 0.64 -3.64
N GLU A 38 11.14 0.70 -2.43
CA GLU A 38 11.66 -0.46 -1.71
C GLU A 38 10.58 -1.53 -1.49
N LEU A 39 9.38 -1.12 -1.08
CA LEU A 39 8.24 -2.02 -0.95
C LEU A 39 7.91 -2.68 -2.29
N ALA A 40 7.82 -1.91 -3.38
CA ALA A 40 7.56 -2.47 -4.70
C ALA A 40 8.62 -3.51 -5.11
N HIS A 41 9.90 -3.20 -4.91
CA HIS A 41 11.00 -4.13 -5.20
C HIS A 41 10.95 -5.41 -4.36
N ALA A 42 10.44 -5.33 -3.13
CA ALA A 42 10.26 -6.51 -2.28
C ALA A 42 9.10 -7.41 -2.74
N LEU A 43 8.08 -6.85 -3.40
CA LEU A 43 6.87 -7.58 -3.81
C LEU A 43 6.93 -8.14 -5.24
N VAL A 44 7.63 -7.48 -6.17
CA VAL A 44 7.78 -7.93 -7.57
C VAL A 44 8.38 -9.34 -7.74
N PRO A 45 9.24 -9.87 -6.86
CA PRO A 45 9.67 -11.27 -6.97
C PRO A 45 8.53 -12.28 -6.76
N GLU A 46 7.48 -11.91 -6.01
CA GLU A 46 6.32 -12.74 -5.72
C GLU A 46 5.17 -12.51 -6.73
N LEU A 47 5.20 -11.38 -7.45
CA LEU A 47 4.15 -10.89 -8.36
C LEU A 47 4.78 -10.35 -9.65
N ASP A 48 4.28 -10.72 -10.83
CA ASP A 48 4.81 -10.14 -12.07
C ASP A 48 4.59 -8.61 -12.17
N ASP A 49 3.53 -8.09 -11.54
CA ASP A 49 3.22 -6.65 -11.46
C ASP A 49 2.51 -6.33 -10.13
N VAL A 50 2.73 -5.12 -9.60
CA VAL A 50 2.08 -4.64 -8.38
C VAL A 50 1.89 -3.13 -8.41
N SER A 51 0.75 -2.65 -7.93
CA SER A 51 0.48 -1.23 -7.72
C SER A 51 0.68 -0.89 -6.24
N VAL A 52 1.60 0.04 -5.95
CA VAL A 52 1.84 0.55 -4.60
C VAL A 52 1.49 2.03 -4.57
N VAL A 53 0.54 2.38 -3.70
CA VAL A 53 -0.04 3.73 -3.61
C VAL A 53 0.16 4.25 -2.20
N SER A 54 0.75 5.44 -2.06
CA SER A 54 0.62 6.23 -0.83
C SER A 54 -0.57 7.16 -0.98
N GLU A 55 -1.52 7.09 -0.06
CA GLU A 55 -2.72 7.89 -0.07
C GLU A 55 -2.92 8.65 1.25
N GLN A 56 -3.35 9.90 1.12
CA GLN A 56 -3.90 10.67 2.22
C GLN A 56 -5.42 10.72 2.07
N ARG A 57 -6.12 10.01 2.95
CA ARG A 57 -7.58 9.93 2.94
C ARG A 57 -8.16 10.94 3.92
N HIS A 58 -8.85 11.93 3.39
CA HIS A 58 -9.61 12.88 4.18
C HIS A 58 -11.03 12.35 4.40
N GLU A 59 -11.38 12.12 5.65
CA GLU A 59 -12.73 11.76 6.05
C GLU A 59 -13.39 13.00 6.67
N VAL A 60 -14.40 13.51 5.96
CA VAL A 60 -15.14 14.72 6.35
C VAL A 60 -16.61 14.34 6.51
N GLY A 61 -17.11 14.46 7.73
CA GLY A 61 -18.52 14.35 8.09
C GLY A 61 -18.98 15.59 8.85
N GLU A 62 -20.24 15.63 9.29
CA GLU A 62 -20.77 16.77 10.06
C GLU A 62 -20.02 17.01 11.38
N GLU A 63 -19.41 15.97 11.95
CA GLU A 63 -18.71 16.01 13.25
C GLU A 63 -17.27 15.48 13.20
N VAL A 64 -16.77 15.05 12.03
CA VAL A 64 -15.48 14.38 11.89
C VAL A 64 -14.67 15.06 10.79
N GLU A 65 -13.45 15.45 11.13
CA GLU A 65 -12.41 15.84 10.18
C GLU A 65 -11.16 15.03 10.54
N ALA A 66 -10.84 14.02 9.75
CA ALA A 66 -9.68 13.17 9.96
C ALA A 66 -8.89 13.02 8.66
N SER A 67 -7.56 12.93 8.78
CA SER A 67 -6.67 12.61 7.67
C SER A 67 -5.90 11.34 8.02
N LEU A 68 -6.06 10.29 7.22
CA LEU A 68 -5.37 9.01 7.38
C LEU A 68 -4.32 8.89 6.28
N HIS A 69 -3.06 8.66 6.68
CA HIS A 69 -2.01 8.34 5.73
C HIS A 69 -1.85 6.83 5.64
N GLN A 70 -2.15 6.28 4.48
CA GLN A 70 -2.15 4.85 4.24
C GLN A 70 -1.24 4.50 3.07
N VAL A 71 -0.65 3.32 3.14
CA VAL A 71 -0.02 2.69 1.98
C VAL A 71 -0.91 1.54 1.55
N ARG A 72 -1.20 1.47 0.26
CA ARG A 72 -2.09 0.49 -0.34
C ARG A 72 -1.36 -0.27 -1.42
N VAL A 73 -1.38 -1.58 -1.31
CA VAL A 73 -0.85 -2.51 -2.31
C VAL A 73 -2.04 -3.15 -3.00
N GLU A 74 -2.10 -3.04 -4.32
CA GLU A 74 -3.13 -3.63 -5.17
C GLU A 74 -2.50 -4.65 -6.11
N VAL A 75 -3.11 -5.83 -6.18
CA VAL A 75 -2.76 -6.89 -7.13
C VAL A 75 -3.98 -7.17 -7.99
N ALA A 76 -3.81 -7.12 -9.31
CA ALA A 76 -4.88 -7.43 -10.24
C ALA A 76 -5.21 -8.93 -10.20
N ASP A 77 -6.49 -9.28 -10.41
CA ASP A 77 -6.95 -10.67 -10.25
C ASP A 77 -6.30 -11.65 -11.24
N ASP A 78 -5.86 -11.17 -12.41
CA ASP A 78 -5.14 -11.94 -13.42
C ASP A 78 -3.69 -12.28 -13.02
N HIS A 79 -3.13 -11.60 -12.02
CA HIS A 79 -1.84 -11.89 -11.42
C HIS A 79 -1.93 -12.80 -10.20
N LEU A 80 -3.15 -13.17 -9.77
CA LEU A 80 -3.35 -14.07 -8.64
C LEU A 80 -3.49 -15.52 -9.09
N PRO A 81 -2.95 -16.49 -8.34
CA PRO A 81 -3.19 -17.90 -8.59
C PRO A 81 -4.68 -18.22 -8.64
N ALA A 82 -5.08 -19.06 -9.60
CA ALA A 82 -6.47 -19.54 -9.71
C ALA A 82 -6.82 -20.59 -8.64
N ASP A 83 -5.80 -21.30 -8.15
CA ASP A 83 -5.93 -22.30 -7.10
C ASP A 83 -6.07 -21.59 -5.73
N PRO A 84 -7.11 -21.89 -4.94
CA PRO A 84 -7.37 -21.18 -3.68
C PRO A 84 -6.27 -21.33 -2.65
N ASP A 85 -5.68 -22.52 -2.52
CA ASP A 85 -4.64 -22.79 -1.52
C ASP A 85 -3.35 -22.02 -1.87
N GLN A 86 -2.92 -22.05 -3.14
CA GLN A 86 -1.79 -21.23 -3.62
C GLN A 86 -2.05 -19.73 -3.51
N ARG A 87 -3.31 -19.30 -3.70
CA ARG A 87 -3.70 -17.89 -3.52
C ARG A 87 -3.58 -17.48 -2.06
N GLU A 88 -4.03 -18.31 -1.13
CA GLU A 88 -3.89 -18.06 0.31
C GLU A 88 -2.40 -18.00 0.73
N GLU A 89 -1.58 -18.95 0.27
CA GLU A 89 -0.13 -18.94 0.53
C GLU A 89 0.55 -17.68 0.00
N LEU A 90 0.15 -17.19 -1.17
CA LEU A 90 0.67 -15.93 -1.72
C LEU A 90 0.22 -14.74 -0.87
N CYS A 91 -1.06 -14.67 -0.49
CA CYS A 91 -1.59 -13.61 0.38
C CYS A 91 -0.79 -13.49 1.69
N ASP A 92 -0.48 -14.63 2.33
CA ASP A 92 0.28 -14.66 3.57
C ASP A 92 1.71 -14.12 3.38
N ARG A 93 2.41 -14.55 2.31
CA ARG A 93 3.76 -14.04 2.00
C ARG A 93 3.78 -12.55 1.72
N LEU A 94 2.81 -12.05 0.94
CA LEU A 94 2.69 -10.62 0.64
C LEU A 94 2.40 -9.82 1.90
N LEU A 95 1.50 -10.30 2.76
CA LEU A 95 1.19 -9.65 4.03
C LEU A 95 2.41 -9.59 4.96
N GLU A 96 3.19 -10.67 5.04
CA GLU A 96 4.42 -10.72 5.82
C GLU A 96 5.46 -9.72 5.28
N ALA A 97 5.66 -9.67 3.95
CA ALA A 97 6.60 -8.76 3.31
C ALA A 97 6.21 -7.28 3.55
N VAL A 98 4.93 -6.94 3.34
CA VAL A 98 4.40 -5.59 3.59
C VAL A 98 4.54 -5.21 5.06
N THR A 99 4.25 -6.13 5.98
CA THR A 99 4.37 -5.88 7.42
C THR A 99 5.82 -5.63 7.83
N THR A 100 6.74 -6.49 7.36
CA THR A 100 8.17 -6.39 7.64
C THR A 100 8.73 -5.05 7.16
N TRP A 101 8.36 -4.63 5.95
CA TRP A 101 8.75 -3.33 5.41
C TRP A 101 8.23 -2.17 6.28
N ALA A 102 6.94 -2.20 6.66
CA ALA A 102 6.34 -1.13 7.46
C ALA A 102 7.02 -1.01 8.83
N GLU A 103 7.28 -2.13 9.49
CA GLU A 103 7.98 -2.18 10.77
C GLU A 103 9.40 -1.62 10.67
N ALA A 104 10.14 -1.93 9.60
CA ALA A 104 11.48 -1.41 9.37
C ALA A 104 11.46 0.13 9.21
N CYS A 105 10.57 0.67 8.38
CA CYS A 105 10.43 2.12 8.18
C CYS A 105 10.08 2.86 9.50
N ILE A 106 9.21 2.26 10.31
CA ILE A 106 8.81 2.80 11.61
C ILE A 106 9.99 2.75 12.59
N ALA A 107 10.73 1.64 12.63
CA ALA A 107 11.89 1.48 13.51
C ALA A 107 13.01 2.48 13.19
N ASP A 108 13.34 2.67 11.91
CA ASP A 108 14.35 3.63 11.48
C ASP A 108 13.99 5.06 11.90
N ARG A 109 12.71 5.43 11.82
CA ARG A 109 12.21 6.72 12.33
C ARG A 109 12.43 6.88 13.84
N HIS A 110 12.19 5.84 14.63
CA HIS A 110 12.40 5.90 16.08
C HIS A 110 13.88 6.05 16.44
N ALA A 111 14.80 5.51 15.64
CA ALA A 111 16.23 5.69 15.81
C ALA A 111 16.65 7.15 15.56
N GLU A 112 16.22 7.76 14.45
CA GLU A 112 16.55 9.15 14.13
C GLU A 112 16.04 10.17 15.18
N VAL A 113 14.87 9.92 15.77
CA VAL A 113 14.30 10.79 16.83
C VAL A 113 15.05 10.64 18.15
N SER A 114 15.63 9.47 18.44
CA SER A 114 16.34 9.20 19.70
C SER A 114 17.77 9.75 19.71
N GLU A 115 18.32 10.11 18.55
CA GLU A 115 19.68 10.64 18.37
C GLU A 115 19.76 12.18 18.34
N LEU A 116 18.64 12.88 18.54
CA LEU A 116 18.52 14.36 18.60
C LEU A 116 18.32 14.88 20.02
#